data_AF-A0A3M3RXB6-F1
#
_entry.id   AF-A0A3M3RXB6-F1
#
_cell.length_a   1.000
_cell.length_b   1.000
_cell.length_c   1.000
_cell.angle_alpha   90.00
_cell.angle_beta   90.00
_cell.angle_gamma   90.00
#
_symmetry.space_group_name_H-M   'P 1'
#
loop_
_entity.id
_entity.type
_entity.pdbx_description
1 polymer ?
#
loop_
_entity_poly.entity_id
_entity_poly.type
_entity_poly.pdbx_seq_one_letter_code
_entity_poly.pdbx_strand_id
1 'polypeptide(L)'
;MRQVRAKRMAGQFIGTVINGHHSKACLQKPLRQTHSVNTRPFMSLPAAIAGEIRQLDSGYSRETRALLFRAYRHDPTFAYLFNAEREGYEQRVLATIRQLVKQHFLQNQPALGLFLEDRLVGVALIAPPLRRLGVTESWAWRLRMVMDTGLGCTQRYLAYYNAVLACLPSETVHVLPLIGLDPEFQGQKMGQDLSEQLLAALHDWCAVDENSQGIVVDTGNPRYLEFYKRQGYEEIGEIAVGPVREHVFFHPNPQVSLPVPDVTV
;
A
#
# COMPACT_ATOMS: atom_id res chain seq x y z
N MET A 1 -22.72 -32.11 -33.37
CA MET A 1 -24.00 -31.38 -33.43
C MET A 1 -24.47 -31.09 -32.01
N ARG A 2 -24.37 -29.83 -31.57
CA ARG A 2 -25.27 -29.13 -30.61
C ARG A 2 -24.60 -27.82 -30.20
N GLN A 3 -25.02 -26.75 -30.87
CA GLN A 3 -24.85 -25.39 -30.41
C GLN A 3 -25.70 -25.19 -29.15
N VAL A 4 -25.17 -24.47 -28.16
CA VAL A 4 -26.01 -23.82 -27.14
C VAL A 4 -25.64 -22.33 -27.12
N ARG A 5 -26.68 -21.54 -27.33
CA ARG A 5 -26.76 -20.11 -27.53
C ARG A 5 -27.17 -19.49 -26.19
N ALA A 6 -26.42 -18.53 -25.66
CA ALA A 6 -26.81 -17.71 -24.51
C ALA A 6 -26.59 -16.24 -24.89
N LYS A 7 -27.61 -15.54 -25.42
CA LYS A 7 -28.69 -14.81 -24.75
C LYS A 7 -28.17 -13.57 -23.98
N ARG A 8 -28.25 -12.42 -24.65
CA ARG A 8 -28.22 -11.06 -24.09
C ARG A 8 -29.36 -10.89 -23.07
N MET A 9 -29.09 -10.21 -21.97
CA MET A 9 -30.09 -9.39 -21.27
C MET A 9 -29.46 -8.10 -20.77
N ALA A 10 -30.15 -7.01 -21.09
CA ALA A 10 -29.98 -5.68 -20.52
C ALA A 10 -30.62 -5.63 -19.12
N GLY A 11 -30.14 -4.72 -18.28
CA GLY A 11 -30.69 -4.48 -16.94
C GLY A 11 -30.15 -3.18 -16.37
N GLN A 12 -30.75 -2.09 -16.82
CA GLN A 12 -30.62 -0.73 -16.31
C GLN A 12 -31.46 -0.62 -15.02
N PHE A 13 -30.88 -0.15 -13.91
CA PHE A 13 -31.67 0.33 -12.77
C PHE A 13 -31.07 1.60 -12.15
N ILE A 14 -31.97 2.56 -11.99
CA ILE A 14 -31.86 3.91 -11.44
C ILE A 14 -32.50 3.88 -10.05
N GLY A 15 -31.96 4.65 -9.09
CA GLY A 15 -32.63 5.06 -7.85
C GLY A 15 -31.70 6.03 -7.10
N THR A 16 -31.87 7.35 -7.21
CA THR A 16 -32.89 8.24 -6.61
C THR A 16 -32.76 8.40 -5.08
N VAL A 17 -32.10 9.51 -4.75
CA VAL A 17 -32.29 10.47 -3.64
C VAL A 17 -33.56 10.30 -2.79
N ILE A 18 -33.41 10.32 -1.47
CA ILE A 18 -34.47 10.73 -0.54
C ILE A 18 -33.87 11.64 0.54
N ASN A 19 -34.54 12.79 0.71
CA ASN A 19 -34.24 13.91 1.59
C ASN A 19 -35.01 13.76 2.92
N GLY A 20 -34.50 14.26 4.05
CA GLY A 20 -35.17 14.12 5.36
C GLY A 20 -34.77 15.19 6.38
N HIS A 21 -35.74 16.07 6.70
CA HIS A 21 -35.63 17.32 7.47
C HIS A 21 -35.40 17.21 8.99
N HIS A 22 -34.76 18.27 9.51
CA HIS A 22 -34.97 19.01 10.77
C HIS A 22 -35.63 18.35 12.00
N SER A 23 -34.99 18.56 13.17
CA SER A 23 -35.67 19.24 14.30
C SER A 23 -34.70 19.87 15.31
N LYS A 24 -35.03 21.10 15.75
CA LYS A 24 -34.37 21.89 16.81
C LYS A 24 -35.18 21.78 18.10
N ALA A 25 -34.52 21.84 19.26
CA ALA A 25 -34.97 22.43 20.55
C ALA A 25 -34.13 21.82 21.70
N CYS A 26 -33.91 22.40 22.88
CA CYS A 26 -33.85 23.77 23.42
C CYS A 26 -33.56 23.60 24.93
N LEU A 27 -32.73 24.49 25.50
CA LEU A 27 -32.76 24.99 26.89
C LEU A 27 -32.32 24.14 28.11
N GLN A 28 -31.33 24.75 28.78
CA GLN A 28 -31.25 25.12 30.22
C GLN A 28 -30.60 24.21 31.28
N LYS A 29 -29.54 24.79 31.87
CA LYS A 29 -28.86 24.48 33.15
C LYS A 29 -29.79 24.76 34.36
N PRO A 30 -29.43 24.28 35.57
CA PRO A 30 -28.80 25.20 36.54
C PRO A 30 -27.69 24.63 37.45
N LEU A 31 -26.90 25.61 37.92
CA LEU A 31 -25.94 25.81 39.03
C LEU A 31 -25.55 24.74 40.09
N ARG A 32 -24.22 24.75 40.31
CA ARG A 32 -23.41 24.69 41.58
C ARG A 32 -23.51 23.47 42.49
N GLN A 33 -22.37 22.79 42.66
CA GLN A 33 -21.66 22.75 43.94
C GLN A 33 -20.19 22.32 43.77
N THR A 34 -19.38 22.82 44.70
CA THR A 34 -17.92 22.85 44.77
C THR A 34 -17.34 21.52 45.23
N HIS A 35 -16.42 20.93 44.46
CA HIS A 35 -15.36 20.09 45.01
C HIS A 35 -14.06 20.39 44.28
N SER A 36 -13.13 21.02 44.99
CA SER A 36 -11.72 21.09 44.61
C SER A 36 -11.14 19.68 44.70
N VAL A 37 -11.20 18.95 43.59
CA VAL A 37 -10.42 17.73 43.41
C VAL A 37 -9.10 18.16 42.80
N ASN A 38 -8.06 18.07 43.62
CA ASN A 38 -6.67 18.25 43.25
C ASN A 38 -6.28 17.24 42.17
N THR A 39 -6.62 17.56 40.92
CA THR A 39 -6.20 16.84 39.74
C THR A 39 -4.84 17.41 39.38
N ARG A 40 -3.81 16.66 39.75
CA ARG A 40 -2.49 16.78 39.12
C ARG A 40 -2.73 16.89 37.61
N PRO A 41 -2.12 17.84 36.90
CA PRO A 41 -2.25 17.87 35.45
C PRO A 41 -1.76 16.52 34.95
N PHE A 42 -2.69 15.72 34.44
CA PHE A 42 -2.38 14.60 33.58
C PHE A 42 -1.52 15.24 32.50
N MET A 43 -0.21 14.99 32.52
CA MET A 43 0.67 15.37 31.44
C MET A 43 0.01 14.75 30.21
N SER A 44 -0.66 15.59 29.43
CA SER A 44 -1.06 15.24 28.09
C SER A 44 0.24 14.77 27.45
N LEU A 45 0.36 13.46 27.22
CA LEU A 45 1.28 12.99 26.19
C LEU A 45 1.05 13.92 25.01
N PRO A 46 2.10 14.47 24.37
CA PRO A 46 1.92 15.22 23.14
C PRO A 46 1.00 14.37 22.27
N ALA A 47 -0.18 14.90 21.95
CA ALA A 47 -1.18 14.17 21.19
C ALA A 47 -0.43 13.54 20.02
N ALA A 48 -0.42 12.21 19.95
CA ALA A 48 0.22 11.52 18.85
C ALA A 48 -0.29 12.18 17.59
N ILE A 49 0.63 12.70 16.77
CA ILE A 49 0.24 13.41 15.55
C ILE A 49 -0.50 12.38 14.70
N ALA A 50 -1.81 12.51 14.69
CA ALA A 50 -2.70 11.60 14.01
C ALA A 50 -2.84 12.12 12.59
N GLY A 51 -2.28 11.38 11.63
CA GLY A 51 -2.55 11.65 10.23
C GLY A 51 -3.94 11.15 9.87
N GLU A 52 -4.55 11.79 8.89
CA GLU A 52 -5.82 11.35 8.34
C GLU A 52 -5.58 10.36 7.21
N ILE A 53 -6.17 9.16 7.31
CA ILE A 53 -6.14 8.18 6.24
C ILE A 53 -7.27 8.48 5.26
N ARG A 54 -6.93 8.61 3.98
CA ARG A 54 -7.88 8.81 2.90
C ARG A 54 -7.62 7.81 1.77
N GLN A 55 -8.68 7.32 1.14
CA GLN A 55 -8.53 6.57 -0.10
C GLN A 55 -8.16 7.52 -1.24
N LEU A 56 -7.16 7.15 -2.04
CA LEU A 56 -6.68 7.98 -3.14
C LEU A 56 -7.38 7.58 -4.44
N ASP A 57 -7.84 8.58 -5.18
CA ASP A 57 -8.28 8.44 -6.56
C ASP A 57 -7.21 8.92 -7.56
N SER A 58 -7.54 8.86 -8.85
CA SER A 58 -6.63 9.27 -9.92
C SER A 58 -6.21 10.76 -9.87
N GLY A 59 -6.94 11.63 -9.14
CA GLY A 59 -6.60 13.03 -8.93
C GLY A 59 -5.30 13.21 -8.15
N TYR A 60 -4.99 12.30 -7.24
CA TYR A 60 -3.76 12.31 -6.44
C TYR A 60 -2.54 11.75 -7.17
N SER A 61 -2.68 11.30 -8.43
CA SER A 61 -1.62 10.62 -9.17
C SER A 61 -0.31 11.43 -9.25
N ARG A 62 -0.39 12.77 -9.30
CA ARG A 62 0.81 13.62 -9.33
C ARG A 62 1.54 13.64 -7.97
N GLU A 63 0.79 13.79 -6.89
CA GLU A 63 1.34 13.85 -5.52
C GLU A 63 1.92 12.49 -5.12
N THR A 64 1.20 11.41 -5.41
CA THR A 64 1.66 10.03 -5.21
C THR A 64 2.99 9.77 -5.92
N ARG A 65 3.12 10.17 -7.20
CA ARG A 65 4.39 10.02 -7.94
C ARG A 65 5.53 10.80 -7.29
N ALA A 66 5.27 12.03 -6.88
CA ALA A 66 6.29 12.89 -6.29
C ALA A 66 6.79 12.33 -4.95
N LEU A 67 5.87 11.86 -4.10
CA LEU A 67 6.19 11.24 -2.82
C LEU A 67 6.97 9.94 -3.01
N LEU A 68 6.46 9.02 -3.85
CA LEU A 68 7.13 7.74 -4.10
C LEU A 68 8.50 7.94 -4.75
N PHE A 69 8.66 8.92 -5.65
CA PHE A 69 9.97 9.27 -6.19
C PHE A 69 10.96 9.67 -5.09
N ARG A 70 10.53 10.52 -4.14
CA ARG A 70 11.39 10.88 -3.00
C ARG A 70 11.70 9.68 -2.11
N ALA A 71 10.75 8.79 -1.88
CA ALA A 71 10.94 7.60 -1.04
C ALA A 71 11.93 6.59 -1.68
N TYR A 72 11.84 6.36 -2.99
CA TYR A 72 12.58 5.30 -3.68
C TYR A 72 13.85 5.75 -4.42
N ARG A 73 14.10 7.06 -4.60
CA ARG A 73 15.33 7.54 -5.27
C ARG A 73 16.63 7.05 -4.61
N HIS A 74 16.61 6.81 -3.30
CA HIS A 74 17.76 6.33 -2.53
C HIS A 74 17.60 4.88 -2.07
N ASP A 75 16.62 4.16 -2.60
CA ASP A 75 16.38 2.77 -2.26
C ASP A 75 17.46 1.87 -2.90
N PRO A 76 18.10 0.96 -2.14
CA PRO A 76 19.20 0.13 -2.65
C PRO A 76 18.74 -0.82 -3.77
N THR A 77 17.52 -1.34 -3.69
CA THR A 77 16.96 -2.24 -4.71
C THR A 77 16.76 -1.48 -6.01
N PHE A 78 16.13 -0.30 -5.95
CA PHE A 78 15.99 0.59 -7.12
C PHE A 78 17.34 1.02 -7.69
N ALA A 79 18.33 1.29 -6.82
CA ALA A 79 19.68 1.64 -7.24
C ALA A 79 20.31 0.54 -8.11
N TYR A 80 20.16 -0.73 -7.74
CA TYR A 80 20.63 -1.84 -8.57
C TYR A 80 19.79 -2.01 -9.84
N LEU A 81 18.45 -2.06 -9.70
CA LEU A 81 17.55 -2.32 -10.82
C LEU A 81 17.73 -1.31 -11.96
N PHE A 82 17.83 -0.02 -11.61
CA PHE A 82 17.97 1.08 -12.56
C PHE A 82 19.41 1.56 -12.78
N ASN A 83 20.39 0.78 -12.31
CA ASN A 83 21.82 1.03 -12.52
C ASN A 83 22.23 2.45 -12.08
N ALA A 84 22.26 2.68 -10.77
CA ALA A 84 22.56 3.98 -10.17
C ALA A 84 23.93 4.56 -10.57
N GLU A 85 24.89 3.71 -10.94
CA GLU A 85 26.23 4.12 -11.40
C GLU A 85 26.20 4.87 -12.74
N ARG A 86 25.14 4.67 -13.54
CA ARG A 86 24.99 5.30 -14.84
C ARG A 86 24.24 6.62 -14.72
N GLU A 87 24.73 7.66 -15.40
CA GLU A 87 24.00 8.92 -15.60
C GLU A 87 22.55 8.68 -16.03
N GLY A 88 21.63 9.53 -15.55
CA GLY A 88 20.22 9.38 -15.86
C GLY A 88 19.43 8.52 -14.85
N TYR A 89 20.05 8.11 -13.72
CA TYR A 89 19.42 7.22 -12.74
C TYR A 89 18.10 7.78 -12.19
N GLU A 90 18.10 9.01 -11.69
CA GLU A 90 16.89 9.64 -11.16
C GLU A 90 15.78 9.73 -12.22
N GLN A 91 16.12 10.00 -13.49
CA GLN A 91 15.16 10.01 -14.59
C GLN A 91 14.54 8.62 -14.82
N ARG A 92 15.33 7.54 -14.74
CA ARG A 92 14.84 6.15 -14.87
C ARG A 92 13.92 5.77 -13.72
N VAL A 93 14.28 6.15 -12.49
CA VAL A 93 13.44 5.93 -11.29
C VAL A 93 12.12 6.70 -11.42
N LEU A 94 12.19 7.99 -11.75
CA LEU A 94 11.00 8.82 -11.94
C LEU A 94 10.09 8.27 -13.04
N ALA A 95 10.66 7.85 -14.17
CA ALA A 95 9.89 7.31 -15.27
C ALA A 95 9.19 5.99 -14.90
N THR A 96 9.89 5.11 -14.17
CA THR A 96 9.31 3.87 -13.62
C THR A 96 8.14 4.16 -12.69
N ILE A 97 8.35 5.00 -11.68
CA ILE A 97 7.32 5.34 -10.69
C ILE A 97 6.12 5.99 -11.38
N ARG A 98 6.37 6.86 -12.36
CA ARG A 98 5.31 7.43 -13.19
C ARG A 98 4.50 6.34 -13.89
N GLN A 99 5.14 5.32 -14.46
CA GLN A 99 4.42 4.22 -15.12
C GLN A 99 3.65 3.36 -14.13
N LEU A 100 4.26 2.95 -13.01
CA LEU A 100 3.62 2.12 -11.99
C LEU A 100 2.39 2.82 -11.41
N VAL A 101 2.54 4.06 -10.96
CA VAL A 101 1.42 4.84 -10.40
C VAL A 101 0.34 5.10 -11.45
N LYS A 102 0.72 5.40 -12.70
CA LYS A 102 -0.26 5.59 -13.77
C LYS A 102 -1.06 4.30 -14.03
N GLN A 103 -0.38 3.16 -14.12
CA GLN A 103 -1.04 1.88 -14.32
C GLN A 103 -1.97 1.53 -13.16
N HIS A 104 -1.50 1.74 -11.93
CA HIS A 104 -2.28 1.49 -10.71
C HIS A 104 -3.64 2.18 -10.74
N PHE A 105 -3.64 3.50 -10.97
CA PHE A 105 -4.88 4.27 -11.06
C PHE A 105 -5.70 3.97 -12.33
N LEU A 106 -5.06 3.63 -13.45
CA LEU A 106 -5.78 3.21 -14.67
C LEU A 106 -6.54 1.88 -14.47
N GLN A 107 -6.01 1.00 -13.63
CA GLN A 107 -6.64 -0.26 -13.27
C GLN A 107 -7.66 -0.10 -12.12
N ASN A 108 -7.90 1.15 -11.66
CA ASN A 108 -8.71 1.46 -10.48
C ASN A 108 -8.29 0.64 -9.25
N GLN A 109 -6.99 0.38 -9.11
CA GLN A 109 -6.47 -0.35 -7.96
C GLN A 109 -6.54 0.52 -6.70
N PRO A 110 -6.84 -0.07 -5.54
CA PRO A 110 -6.96 0.64 -4.28
C PRO A 110 -5.63 1.27 -3.87
N ALA A 111 -5.70 2.48 -3.32
CA ALA A 111 -4.55 3.20 -2.79
C ALA A 111 -4.98 3.95 -1.53
N LEU A 112 -4.14 3.91 -0.50
CA LEU A 112 -4.34 4.67 0.74
C LEU A 112 -3.29 5.77 0.81
N GLY A 113 -3.73 6.95 1.25
CA GLY A 113 -2.89 8.10 1.52
C GLY A 113 -3.00 8.51 2.98
N LEU A 114 -1.87 8.85 3.57
CA LEU A 114 -1.77 9.45 4.90
C LEU A 114 -1.55 10.95 4.73
N PHE A 115 -2.47 11.74 5.28
CA PHE A 115 -2.44 13.20 5.22
C PHE A 115 -2.10 13.80 6.58
N LEU A 116 -1.24 14.80 6.58
CA LEU A 116 -0.96 15.64 7.74
C LEU A 116 -1.20 17.09 7.34
N GLU A 117 -2.15 17.77 7.99
CA GLU A 117 -2.53 19.15 7.65
C GLU A 117 -2.81 19.33 6.15
N ASP A 118 -3.59 18.41 5.57
CA ASP A 118 -3.92 18.31 4.13
C ASP A 118 -2.73 18.08 3.18
N ARG A 119 -1.51 17.87 3.69
CA ARG A 119 -0.37 17.41 2.89
C ARG A 119 -0.30 15.90 2.88
N LEU A 120 -0.19 15.30 1.69
CA LEU A 120 0.11 13.88 1.54
C LEU A 120 1.54 13.58 2.03
N VAL A 121 1.65 12.82 3.12
CA VAL A 121 2.93 12.45 3.78
C VAL A 121 3.23 10.95 3.70
N GLY A 122 2.25 10.12 3.33
CA GLY A 122 2.45 8.68 3.11
C GLY A 122 1.51 8.12 2.05
N VAL A 123 1.95 7.08 1.35
CA VAL A 123 1.12 6.34 0.38
C VAL A 123 1.38 4.84 0.48
N ALA A 124 0.32 4.06 0.43
CA ALA A 124 0.36 2.62 0.16
C ALA A 124 -0.47 2.31 -1.09
N LEU A 125 0.18 1.77 -2.13
CA LEU A 125 -0.50 1.22 -3.29
C LEU A 125 -0.80 -0.25 -3.03
N ILE A 126 -2.04 -0.66 -3.23
CA ILE A 126 -2.51 -2.00 -2.89
C ILE A 126 -2.87 -2.73 -4.18
N ALA A 127 -2.18 -3.84 -4.48
CA ALA A 127 -2.58 -4.74 -5.53
C ALA A 127 -3.43 -5.87 -4.92
N PRO A 128 -4.74 -5.95 -5.26
CA PRO A 128 -5.60 -7.04 -4.81
C PRO A 128 -5.05 -8.41 -5.24
N PRO A 129 -5.45 -9.49 -4.55
CA PRO A 129 -4.96 -10.83 -4.84
C PRO A 129 -5.17 -11.17 -6.31
N LEU A 130 -4.25 -11.97 -6.86
CA LEU A 130 -4.22 -12.36 -8.26
C LEU A 130 -5.44 -13.23 -8.63
N ARG A 131 -6.65 -12.67 -8.61
CA ARG A 131 -7.84 -13.29 -9.17
C ARG A 131 -7.75 -13.16 -10.69
N ARG A 132 -6.96 -14.05 -11.28
CA ARG A 132 -6.84 -14.29 -12.73
C ARG A 132 -6.74 -13.00 -13.58
N LEU A 133 -5.57 -12.36 -13.59
CA LEU A 133 -5.12 -11.69 -14.81
C LEU A 133 -4.30 -12.66 -15.64
N GLY A 134 -5.01 -13.66 -16.17
CA GLY A 134 -4.51 -14.42 -17.29
C GLY A 134 -4.37 -13.51 -18.51
N VAL A 135 -3.21 -13.66 -19.17
CA VAL A 135 -3.00 -13.55 -20.62
C VAL A 135 -2.51 -12.20 -21.19
N THR A 136 -2.41 -11.11 -20.43
CA THR A 136 -1.64 -9.94 -20.91
C THR A 136 -0.99 -9.17 -19.77
N GLU A 137 0.15 -9.67 -19.27
CA GLU A 137 1.20 -8.73 -18.85
C GLU A 137 1.36 -7.72 -19.98
N SER A 138 0.94 -6.49 -19.73
CA SER A 138 0.68 -5.52 -20.79
C SER A 138 1.98 -5.32 -21.58
N TRP A 139 2.06 -5.91 -22.78
CA TRP A 139 3.17 -5.70 -23.71
C TRP A 139 3.42 -4.21 -23.88
N ALA A 140 2.35 -3.40 -23.88
CA ALA A 140 2.41 -1.95 -23.91
C ALA A 140 3.10 -1.35 -22.67
N TRP A 141 2.89 -1.89 -21.47
CA TRP A 141 3.61 -1.46 -20.26
C TRP A 141 5.08 -1.87 -20.32
N ARG A 142 5.39 -3.12 -20.69
CA ARG A 142 6.78 -3.58 -20.88
C ARG A 142 7.52 -2.73 -21.92
N LEU A 143 6.90 -2.48 -23.06
CA LEU A 143 7.46 -1.63 -24.12
C LEU A 143 7.69 -0.20 -23.62
N ARG A 144 6.76 0.35 -22.83
CA ARG A 144 6.92 1.69 -22.25
C ARG A 144 8.03 1.75 -21.21
N MET A 145 8.17 0.72 -20.38
CA MET A 145 9.31 0.57 -19.46
C MET A 145 10.64 0.49 -20.21
N VAL A 146 10.70 -0.27 -21.32
CA VAL A 146 11.90 -0.36 -22.16
C VAL A 146 12.25 0.99 -22.78
N MET A 147 11.28 1.75 -23.28
CA MET A 147 11.50 3.09 -23.84
C MET A 147 11.98 4.09 -22.77
N ASP A 148 11.39 4.04 -21.57
CA ASP A 148 11.67 5.00 -20.49
C ASP A 148 12.97 4.68 -19.73
N THR A 149 13.29 3.40 -19.52
CA THR A 149 14.38 2.96 -18.61
C THR A 149 15.48 2.15 -19.29
N GLY A 150 15.27 1.74 -20.54
CA GLY A 150 16.13 0.84 -21.28
C GLY A 150 15.82 -0.65 -21.02
N LEU A 151 16.22 -1.50 -21.98
CA LEU A 151 15.92 -2.92 -21.96
C LEU A 151 16.52 -3.65 -20.75
N GLY A 152 17.78 -3.39 -20.41
CA GLY A 152 18.46 -4.06 -19.29
C GLY A 152 17.83 -3.75 -17.92
N CYS A 153 17.43 -2.50 -17.69
CA CYS A 153 16.73 -2.11 -16.46
C CYS A 153 15.36 -2.77 -16.36
N THR A 154 14.62 -2.80 -17.48
CA THR A 154 13.31 -3.46 -17.52
C THR A 154 13.43 -4.96 -17.27
N GLN A 155 14.44 -5.63 -17.86
CA GLN A 155 14.68 -7.05 -17.63
C GLN A 155 15.02 -7.35 -16.17
N ARG A 156 15.90 -6.55 -15.54
CA ARG A 156 16.20 -6.69 -14.10
C ARG A 156 14.95 -6.49 -13.25
N TYR A 157 14.15 -5.47 -13.54
CA TYR A 157 12.91 -5.21 -12.82
C TYR A 157 11.92 -6.38 -12.94
N LEU A 158 11.72 -6.92 -14.15
CA LEU A 158 10.85 -8.07 -14.37
C LEU A 158 11.36 -9.35 -13.68
N ALA A 159 12.67 -9.59 -13.71
CA ALA A 159 13.28 -10.73 -13.01
C ALA A 159 13.07 -10.62 -11.49
N TYR A 160 13.28 -9.43 -10.92
CA TYR A 160 13.00 -9.13 -9.53
C TYR A 160 11.52 -9.32 -9.18
N TYR A 161 10.60 -8.74 -9.96
CA TYR A 161 9.17 -8.88 -9.72
C TYR A 161 8.71 -10.34 -9.75
N ASN A 162 9.18 -11.12 -10.72
CA ASN A 162 8.89 -12.56 -10.80
C ASN A 162 9.47 -13.34 -9.62
N ALA A 163 10.65 -12.97 -9.12
CA ALA A 163 11.24 -13.59 -7.94
C ALA A 163 10.41 -13.31 -6.68
N VAL A 164 9.90 -12.08 -6.51
CA VAL A 164 8.99 -11.72 -5.40
C VAL A 164 7.69 -12.53 -5.50
N LEU A 165 7.11 -12.64 -6.69
CA LEU A 165 5.91 -13.44 -6.90
C LEU A 165 6.12 -14.94 -6.59
N ALA A 166 7.32 -15.48 -6.84
CA ALA A 166 7.65 -16.87 -6.56
C ALA A 166 7.77 -17.17 -5.05
N CYS A 167 7.99 -16.15 -4.22
CA CYS A 167 8.02 -16.28 -2.77
C CYS A 167 6.63 -16.20 -2.12
N LEU A 168 5.57 -15.86 -2.85
CA LEU A 168 4.24 -15.69 -2.27
C LEU A 168 3.71 -17.02 -1.72
N PRO A 169 3.13 -17.03 -0.50
CA PRO A 169 2.60 -18.25 0.11
C PRO A 169 1.32 -18.75 -0.58
N SER A 170 0.60 -17.86 -1.29
CA SER A 170 -0.63 -18.16 -2.02
C SER A 170 -0.92 -17.08 -3.07
N GLU A 171 -1.77 -17.38 -4.05
CA GLU A 171 -2.30 -16.42 -5.03
C GLU A 171 -3.35 -15.47 -4.40
N THR A 172 -3.80 -15.76 -3.17
CA THR A 172 -4.86 -15.02 -2.47
C THR A 172 -4.32 -13.97 -1.48
N VAL A 173 -3.09 -13.48 -1.70
CA VAL A 173 -2.48 -12.42 -0.86
C VAL A 173 -2.51 -11.07 -1.57
N HIS A 174 -2.67 -9.99 -0.80
CA HIS A 174 -2.46 -8.63 -1.30
C HIS A 174 -0.96 -8.35 -1.37
N VAL A 175 -0.49 -7.87 -2.51
CA VAL A 175 0.91 -7.41 -2.66
C VAL A 175 0.90 -5.89 -2.65
N LEU A 176 1.89 -5.26 -2.02
CA LEU A 176 2.08 -3.81 -2.09
C LEU A 176 3.13 -3.46 -3.15
N PRO A 177 2.74 -2.98 -4.35
CA PRO A 177 3.72 -2.68 -5.38
C PRO A 177 4.64 -1.53 -4.98
N LEU A 178 4.11 -0.55 -4.25
CA LEU A 178 4.86 0.59 -3.71
C LEU A 178 4.21 1.05 -2.40
N ILE A 179 5.02 1.22 -1.36
CA ILE A 179 4.64 1.83 -0.09
C ILE A 179 5.76 2.76 0.36
N GLY A 180 5.42 3.95 0.86
CA GLY A 180 6.44 4.86 1.35
C GLY A 180 5.88 6.04 2.10
N LEU A 181 6.71 6.57 3.01
CA LEU A 181 6.54 7.88 3.62
C LEU A 181 7.49 8.89 3.00
N ASP A 182 7.08 10.14 3.02
CA ASP A 182 7.94 11.27 2.64
C ASP A 182 9.23 11.26 3.50
N PRO A 183 10.43 11.27 2.87
CA PRO A 183 11.71 11.24 3.57
C PRO A 183 11.88 12.29 4.66
N GLU A 184 11.22 13.44 4.57
CA GLU A 184 11.24 14.49 5.59
C GLU A 184 10.79 13.98 6.98
N PHE A 185 9.94 12.95 7.00
CA PHE A 185 9.40 12.36 8.23
C PHE A 185 10.13 11.08 8.62
N GLN A 186 11.01 10.52 7.78
CA GLN A 186 11.67 9.25 8.04
C GLN A 186 12.70 9.34 9.19
N GLY A 187 12.58 8.48 10.20
CA GLY A 187 13.59 8.34 11.28
C GLY A 187 13.40 9.20 12.49
N GLN A 188 12.41 10.07 12.44
CA GLN A 188 11.87 10.70 13.62
C GLN A 188 10.86 9.74 14.25
N LYS A 189 10.65 9.83 15.57
CA LYS A 189 9.59 9.08 16.25
C LYS A 189 8.23 9.28 15.56
N MET A 190 7.97 10.52 15.13
CA MET A 190 6.81 10.90 14.33
C MET A 190 6.66 10.08 13.04
N GLY A 191 7.76 9.80 12.32
CA GLY A 191 7.68 8.97 11.11
C GLY A 191 7.35 7.51 11.40
N GLN A 192 7.79 6.99 12.55
CA GLN A 192 7.41 5.64 12.97
C GLN A 192 5.92 5.59 13.27
N ASP A 193 5.41 6.54 14.07
CA ASP A 193 3.99 6.63 14.40
C ASP A 193 3.10 6.79 13.14
N LEU A 194 3.56 7.55 12.14
CA LEU A 194 2.87 7.71 10.85
C LEU A 194 2.92 6.43 9.99
N SER A 195 4.06 5.73 9.95
CA SER A 195 4.17 4.45 9.24
C SER A 195 3.26 3.41 9.85
N GLU A 196 3.20 3.34 11.19
CA GLU A 196 2.32 2.44 11.93
C GLU A 196 0.85 2.74 11.63
N GLN A 197 0.45 4.01 11.61
CA GLN A 197 -0.91 4.41 11.23
C GLN A 197 -1.27 3.99 9.80
N LEU A 198 -0.37 4.20 8.83
CA LEU A 198 -0.60 3.78 7.44
C LEU A 198 -0.71 2.26 7.32
N LEU A 199 0.14 1.52 8.03
CA LEU A 199 0.17 0.07 8.00
C LEU A 199 -1.08 -0.53 8.68
N ALA A 200 -1.49 0.02 9.81
CA ALA A 200 -2.72 -0.37 10.50
C ALA A 200 -3.95 -0.15 9.62
N ALA A 201 -4.06 1.02 8.97
CA ALA A 201 -5.18 1.29 8.07
C ALA A 201 -5.16 0.40 6.82
N LEU A 202 -3.97 0.03 6.35
CA LEU A 202 -3.81 -0.97 5.30
C LEU A 202 -4.29 -2.35 5.75
N HIS A 203 -3.93 -2.78 6.97
CA HIS A 203 -4.38 -4.04 7.56
C HIS A 203 -5.90 -4.06 7.67
N ASP A 204 -6.51 -2.99 8.19
CA ASP A 204 -7.96 -2.85 8.31
C ASP A 204 -8.64 -2.91 6.94
N TRP A 205 -8.08 -2.26 5.92
CA TRP A 205 -8.62 -2.31 4.56
C TRP A 205 -8.56 -3.72 3.96
N CYS A 206 -7.43 -4.41 4.11
CA CYS A 206 -7.26 -5.78 3.60
C CYS A 206 -8.08 -6.81 4.39
N ALA A 207 -8.35 -6.57 5.67
CA ALA A 207 -9.17 -7.44 6.50
C ALA A 207 -10.64 -7.51 6.07
N VAL A 208 -11.11 -6.52 5.28
CA VAL A 208 -12.47 -6.51 4.71
C VAL A 208 -12.63 -7.55 3.59
N ASP A 209 -11.57 -7.94 2.87
CA ASP A 209 -11.66 -9.04 1.89
C ASP A 209 -11.52 -10.39 2.60
N GLU A 210 -12.65 -11.05 2.82
CA GLU A 210 -12.73 -12.39 3.44
C GLU A 210 -11.91 -13.47 2.69
N ASN A 211 -11.56 -13.24 1.42
CA ASN A 211 -10.79 -14.19 0.63
C ASN A 211 -9.28 -13.90 0.66
N SER A 212 -8.86 -12.81 1.30
CA SER A 212 -7.46 -12.43 1.40
C SER A 212 -6.79 -13.16 2.57
N GLN A 213 -5.75 -13.93 2.26
CA GLN A 213 -4.96 -14.61 3.29
C GLN A 213 -4.02 -13.67 4.05
N GLY A 214 -3.73 -12.48 3.53
CA GLY A 214 -2.84 -11.52 4.17
C GLY A 214 -2.22 -10.53 3.21
N ILE A 215 -1.16 -9.86 3.68
CA ILE A 215 -0.41 -8.84 2.96
C ILE A 215 1.03 -9.29 2.82
N VAL A 216 1.59 -9.12 1.63
CA VAL A 216 3.02 -9.29 1.36
C VAL A 216 3.67 -7.94 1.05
N VAL A 217 4.80 -7.70 1.71
CA VAL A 217 5.67 -6.56 1.48
C VAL A 217 7.10 -7.04 1.29
N ASP A 218 7.86 -6.39 0.44
CA ASP A 218 9.27 -6.66 0.26
C ASP A 218 10.11 -5.38 0.46
N THR A 219 11.31 -5.55 1.01
CA THR A 219 12.24 -4.45 1.24
C THR A 219 13.69 -4.92 1.15
N GLY A 220 14.50 -4.23 0.36
CA GLY A 220 15.96 -4.36 0.33
C GLY A 220 16.68 -3.41 1.28
N ASN A 221 15.93 -2.55 1.99
CA ASN A 221 16.50 -1.62 2.95
C ASN A 221 16.53 -2.23 4.37
N PRO A 222 17.73 -2.46 4.95
CA PRO A 222 17.88 -3.07 6.27
C PRO A 222 17.16 -2.32 7.40
N ARG A 223 16.96 -1.01 7.23
CA ARG A 223 16.31 -0.14 8.21
C ARG A 223 14.85 -0.53 8.48
N TYR A 224 14.15 -1.07 7.48
CA TYR A 224 12.74 -1.43 7.60
C TYR A 224 12.51 -2.86 8.10
N LEU A 225 13.55 -3.70 8.16
CA LEU A 225 13.43 -5.10 8.59
C LEU A 225 12.89 -5.21 10.03
N GLU A 226 13.53 -4.53 10.98
CA GLU A 226 13.09 -4.51 12.38
C GLU A 226 11.75 -3.80 12.56
N PHE A 227 11.43 -2.84 11.69
CA PHE A 227 10.13 -2.19 11.71
C PHE A 227 9.02 -3.19 11.37
N TYR A 228 9.12 -3.90 10.24
CA TYR A 228 8.12 -4.88 9.84
C TYR A 228 7.97 -6.03 10.86
N LYS A 229 9.10 -6.55 11.39
CA LYS A 229 9.06 -7.58 12.44
C LYS A 229 8.30 -7.15 13.69
N ARG A 230 8.47 -5.91 14.15
CA ARG A 230 7.71 -5.36 15.29
C ARG A 230 6.22 -5.19 15.00
N GLN A 231 5.85 -5.02 13.74
CA GLN A 231 4.46 -4.90 13.29
C GLN A 231 3.82 -6.27 12.99
N GLY A 232 4.46 -7.38 13.40
CA GLY A 232 3.90 -8.74 13.25
C GLY A 232 4.10 -9.36 11.87
N TYR A 233 4.97 -8.79 11.03
CA TYR A 233 5.31 -9.41 9.76
C TYR A 233 6.35 -10.52 9.95
N GLU A 234 6.08 -11.67 9.33
CA GLU A 234 6.95 -12.83 9.31
C GLU A 234 7.76 -12.86 8.01
N GLU A 235 9.07 -13.09 8.12
CA GLU A 235 9.94 -13.21 6.94
C GLU A 235 9.72 -14.58 6.29
N ILE A 236 9.28 -14.56 5.02
CA ILE A 236 8.93 -15.78 4.26
C ILE A 236 9.93 -16.11 3.16
N GLY A 237 10.85 -15.19 2.85
CA GLY A 237 11.89 -15.43 1.85
C GLY A 237 12.89 -14.28 1.73
N GLU A 238 14.02 -14.59 1.11
CA GLU A 238 15.06 -13.63 0.73
C GLU A 238 15.39 -13.82 -0.76
N ILE A 239 15.50 -12.72 -1.50
CA ILE A 239 15.82 -12.70 -2.92
C ILE A 239 17.10 -11.90 -3.14
N ALA A 240 18.04 -12.49 -3.88
CA ALA A 240 19.24 -11.77 -4.29
C ALA A 240 18.94 -10.88 -5.50
N VAL A 241 18.96 -9.56 -5.28
CA VAL A 241 18.81 -8.53 -6.31
C VAL A 241 20.18 -7.90 -6.55
N GLY A 242 21.03 -8.64 -7.26
CA GLY A 242 22.44 -8.27 -7.43
C GLY A 242 23.19 -8.30 -6.09
N PRO A 243 23.77 -7.17 -5.63
CA PRO A 243 24.42 -7.10 -4.32
C PRO A 243 23.42 -6.88 -3.17
N VAL A 244 22.14 -6.61 -3.46
CA VAL A 244 21.11 -6.31 -2.46
C VAL A 244 20.36 -7.59 -2.09
N ARG A 245 20.07 -7.77 -0.80
CA ARG A 245 19.18 -8.82 -0.30
C ARG A 245 17.81 -8.20 -0.08
N GLU A 246 16.86 -8.59 -0.91
CA GLU A 246 15.45 -8.23 -0.73
C GLU A 246 14.82 -9.22 0.24
N HIS A 247 14.25 -8.74 1.33
CA HIS A 247 13.53 -9.59 2.27
C HIS A 247 12.03 -9.48 2.02
N VAL A 248 11.38 -10.63 1.86
CA VAL A 248 9.94 -10.74 1.63
C VAL A 248 9.26 -11.09 2.93
N PHE A 249 8.29 -10.29 3.32
CA PHE A 249 7.56 -10.37 4.57
C PHE A 249 6.08 -10.62 4.31
N PHE A 250 5.47 -11.45 5.14
CA PHE A 250 4.04 -11.75 5.12
C PHE A 250 3.41 -11.39 6.45
N HIS A 251 2.25 -10.74 6.39
CA HIS A 251 1.39 -10.54 7.53
C HIS A 251 0.05 -11.23 7.28
N PRO A 252 -0.31 -12.26 8.07
CA PRO A 252 -1.58 -12.97 7.89
C PRO A 252 -2.76 -12.04 8.13
N ASN A 253 -3.85 -12.26 7.41
CA ASN A 253 -5.11 -11.60 7.71
C ASN A 253 -5.65 -12.18 9.03
N PRO A 254 -5.96 -11.37 10.06
CA PRO A 254 -6.48 -11.87 11.33
C PRO A 254 -7.77 -12.70 11.18
N GLN A 255 -8.52 -12.54 10.09
CA GLN A 255 -9.73 -13.31 9.83
C GLN A 255 -9.48 -14.68 9.16
N VAL A 256 -8.28 -14.91 8.61
CA VAL A 256 -7.96 -16.17 7.94
C VAL A 256 -7.03 -16.99 8.83
N SER A 257 -7.61 -17.99 9.50
CA SER A 257 -6.84 -19.04 10.16
C SER A 257 -6.06 -19.80 9.08
N LEU A 258 -4.73 -19.75 9.11
CA LEU A 258 -3.90 -20.65 8.30
C LEU A 258 -4.33 -22.09 8.61
N PRO A 259 -4.63 -22.94 7.60
CA PRO A 259 -4.74 -24.36 7.85
C PRO A 259 -3.38 -24.84 8.36
N VAL A 260 -3.36 -25.31 9.61
CA VAL A 260 -2.20 -26.01 10.18
C VAL A 260 -1.87 -27.15 9.21
N PRO A 261 -0.63 -27.28 8.71
CA PRO A 261 -0.27 -28.42 7.90
C PRO A 261 -0.49 -29.67 8.74
N ASP A 262 -1.41 -30.51 8.29
CA ASP A 262 -1.76 -31.77 8.92
C ASP A 262 -0.51 -32.65 8.92
N VAL A 263 0.18 -32.71 10.07
CA VAL A 263 1.28 -33.63 10.30
C VAL A 263 0.65 -35.01 10.44
N THR A 264 0.48 -35.71 9.32
CA THR A 264 0.14 -37.13 9.34
C THR A 264 1.24 -37.91 10.05
N VAL A 265 0.88 -38.44 11.21
CA VAL A 265 1.59 -39.47 12.00
C VAL A 265 1.57 -40.80 11.27
#